data_AF-H9WFH7-F1
#
_entry.id   AF-H9WFH7-F1
#
_cell.length_a   1.000
_cell.length_b   1.000
_cell.length_c   1.000
_cell.angle_alpha   90.00
_cell.angle_beta   90.00
_cell.angle_gamma   90.00
#
_symmetry.space_group_name_H-M   'P 1'
#
loop_
_entity.id
_entity.type
_entity.pdbx_description
1 polymer ?
#
loop_
_entity_poly.entity_id
_entity_poly.type
_entity_poly.pdbx_seq_one_letter_code
_entity_poly.pdbx_strand_id
1 'polypeptide(L)' 'SPSAVATPFTAMMMRGGADSSPVSEMEKAAIEGHCNRIGNLQGPTLKVEDVAEAGLYLAGDEAKYV' A
#
# COMPACT_ATOMS: atom_id res chain seq x y z
N SER A 1 -2.70 9.94 8.36
CA SER A 1 -3.13 8.70 7.69
C SER A 1 -2.20 8.41 6.53
N PRO A 2 -1.75 7.16 6.37
CA PRO A 2 -1.16 6.68 5.11
C PRO A 2 -2.12 6.95 3.95
N SER A 3 -1.59 7.14 2.75
CA SER A 3 -2.38 7.52 1.55
C SER A 3 -2.67 6.34 0.64
N ALA A 4 -1.68 5.49 0.38
CA ALA A 4 -1.77 4.32 -0.49
C ALA A 4 -0.57 3.38 -0.26
N VAL A 5 -0.67 2.15 -0.78
CA VAL A 5 0.38 1.10 -0.73
C VAL A 5 0.87 0.79 -2.14
N ALA A 6 2.15 0.44 -2.29
CA ALA A 6 2.77 0.07 -3.56
C ALA A 6 2.34 -1.33 -4.04
N THR A 7 1.07 -1.45 -4.43
CA THR A 7 0.50 -2.65 -5.04
C THR A 7 0.64 -2.61 -6.57
N PRO A 8 0.53 -3.76 -7.27
CA PRO A 8 0.47 -3.78 -8.72
C PRO A 8 -0.66 -2.90 -9.30
N PHE A 9 -1.80 -2.82 -8.60
CA PHE A 9 -2.90 -1.95 -9.00
C PHE A 9 -2.52 -0.46 -8.90
N THR A 10 -1.85 -0.07 -7.81
CA THR A 10 -1.35 1.31 -7.65
C THR A 10 -0.34 1.66 -8.75
N ALA A 11 0.56 0.73 -9.10
CA ALA A 11 1.50 0.92 -10.20
C ALA A 11 0.77 1.09 -11.55
N MET A 12 -0.20 0.22 -11.84
CA MET A 12 -1.05 0.34 -13.04
C MET A 12 -1.75 1.70 -13.13
N MET A 13 -2.29 2.20 -12.01
CA MET A 13 -2.94 3.51 -11.93
C MET A 13 -1.95 4.65 -12.18
N MET A 14 -0.73 4.57 -11.63
CA MET A 14 0.32 5.56 -11.88
C MET A 14 0.87 5.51 -13.30
N ARG A 15 0.82 4.35 -13.98
CA ARG A 15 1.21 4.17 -15.38
C ARG A 15 0.11 4.57 -16.39
N GLY A 16 -1.09 4.95 -15.93
CA GLY A 16 -2.20 5.33 -16.81
C GLY A 16 -2.98 4.13 -17.39
N GLY A 17 -2.97 2.98 -16.72
CA GLY A 17 -3.95 1.90 -16.94
C GLY A 17 -3.68 0.91 -18.08
N ALA A 18 -2.58 1.02 -18.81
CA ALA A 18 -2.31 0.16 -19.98
C ALA A 18 -1.16 -0.84 -19.81
N ASP A 19 -0.34 -0.70 -18.76
CA ASP A 19 0.87 -1.51 -18.58
C ASP A 19 0.76 -2.41 -17.36
N SER A 20 0.71 -3.73 -17.60
CA SER A 20 0.67 -4.79 -16.60
C SER A 20 2.04 -5.46 -16.38
N SER A 21 3.11 -4.88 -16.92
CA SER A 21 4.47 -5.40 -16.72
C SER A 21 4.81 -5.46 -15.23
N PRO A 22 5.63 -6.43 -14.78
CA PRO A 22 6.04 -6.53 -13.38
C PRO A 22 6.58 -5.21 -12.84
N VAL A 23 6.23 -4.87 -11.61
CA VAL A 23 6.75 -3.68 -10.92
C VAL A 23 8.19 -3.98 -10.48
N SER A 24 9.14 -3.16 -10.93
CA SER A 24 10.53 -3.29 -10.48
C SER A 24 10.69 -2.80 -9.03
N GLU A 25 11.72 -3.26 -8.32
CA GLU A 25 12.01 -2.75 -6.96
C GLU A 25 12.25 -1.23 -6.93
N MET A 26 12.89 -0.69 -7.97
CA MET A 26 13.11 0.75 -8.11
C MET A 26 11.79 1.52 -8.24
N GLU A 27 10.87 0.99 -9.04
CA GLU A 27 9.56 1.59 -9.21
C GLU A 27 8.70 1.46 -7.96
N LYS A 28 8.73 0.31 -7.29
CA LYS A 28 8.10 0.11 -5.99
C LYS A 28 8.57 1.17 -5.00
N ALA A 29 9.87 1.40 -4.90
CA ALA A 29 10.43 2.45 -4.03
C ALA A 29 9.97 3.86 -4.44
N ALA A 30 9.84 4.14 -5.74
CA ALA A 30 9.32 5.42 -6.23
C ALA A 30 7.84 5.63 -5.86
N ILE A 31 7.02 4.58 -5.99
CA ILE A 31 5.60 4.60 -5.60
C ILE A 31 5.48 4.81 -4.08
N GLU A 32 6.24 4.06 -3.27
CA GLU A 32 6.27 4.22 -1.81
C GLU A 32 6.68 5.65 -1.41
N GLY A 33 7.73 6.20 -2.04
CA GLY A 33 8.16 7.57 -1.80
C GLY A 33 7.10 8.61 -2.18
N HIS A 34 6.35 8.37 -3.26
CA HIS A 34 5.22 9.22 -3.64
C HIS A 34 4.10 9.15 -2.61
N CYS A 35 3.68 7.94 -2.21
CA CYS A 35 2.63 7.71 -1.22
C CYS A 35 2.97 8.34 0.13
N ASN A 36 4.22 8.19 0.59
CA ASN A 36 4.70 8.77 1.85
C ASN A 36 4.67 10.31 1.82
N ARG A 37 4.95 10.92 0.67
CA ARG A 37 4.92 12.39 0.53
C ARG A 37 3.52 12.97 0.66
N ILE A 38 2.52 12.28 0.11
CA ILE A 38 1.12 12.75 0.11
C ILE A 38 0.35 12.29 1.36
N GLY A 39 0.88 11.34 2.13
CA GLY A 39 0.30 10.86 3.37
C GLY A 39 0.46 11.86 4.52
N ASN A 40 -0.55 11.94 5.39
CA ASN A 40 -0.49 12.79 6.59
C ASN A 40 0.32 12.12 7.74
N LEU A 41 0.48 10.79 7.70
CA LEU A 41 1.37 10.09 8.64
C LEU A 41 2.79 10.11 8.07
N GLN A 42 3.69 10.87 8.69
CA GLN A 42 5.11 10.87 8.34
C GLN A 42 5.84 9.82 9.20
N GLY A 43 6.81 9.12 8.61
CA GLY A 43 7.61 8.09 9.29
C GLY A 43 7.48 6.72 8.61
N PRO A 44 6.65 5.80 9.14
CA PRO A 44 6.54 4.45 8.60
C PRO A 44 5.92 4.44 7.19
N THR A 45 6.56 3.72 6.27
CA THR A 45 5.99 3.42 4.95
C THR A 45 4.95 2.32 5.12
N LEU A 46 3.69 2.58 4.77
CA LEU A 46 2.65 1.56 4.78
C LEU A 46 2.97 0.47 3.74
N LYS A 47 3.02 -0.78 4.19
CA LYS A 47 3.28 -1.97 3.38
C LYS A 47 2.02 -2.79 3.13
N VAL A 48 2.12 -3.78 2.25
CA VAL A 48 1.00 -4.68 1.94
C VAL A 48 0.67 -5.55 3.14
N GLU A 49 1.70 -5.95 3.88
CA GLU A 49 1.64 -6.79 5.06
C GLU A 49 0.85 -6.10 6.19
N ASP A 50 1.03 -4.79 6.38
CA ASP A 50 0.29 -4.01 7.39
C ASP A 50 -1.23 -4.06 7.13
N VAL A 51 -1.64 -4.03 5.86
CA VAL A 51 -3.06 -4.14 5.46
C VAL A 51 -3.57 -5.56 5.64
N ALA A 52 -2.74 -6.56 5.33
CA ALA A 52 -3.09 -7.97 5.51
C ALA A 52 -3.26 -8.32 7.00
N GLU A 53 -2.38 -7.80 7.87
CA GLU A 53 -2.46 -7.99 9.32
C GLU A 53 -3.70 -7.31 9.91
N ALA A 54 -4.01 -6.08 9.49
CA ALA A 54 -5.24 -5.42 9.87
C ALA A 54 -6.49 -6.20 9.42
N GLY A 55 -6.46 -6.77 8.21
CA GLY A 55 -7.53 -7.64 7.71
C GLY A 55 -7.66 -8.92 8.52
N LEU A 56 -6.55 -9.55 8.89
CA LEU A 56 -6.53 -10.75 9.72
C LEU A 56 -7.08 -10.47 11.12
N TYR A 57 -6.68 -9.35 11.72
CA TYR A 57 -7.19 -8.91 13.02
C TYR A 57 -8.71 -8.75 12.99
N LEU A 58 -9.24 -8.01 12.00
CA LEU A 58 -10.68 -7.77 11.85
C LEU A 58 -11.48 -9.04 11.53
N ALA A 59 -10.89 -9.99 10.80
CA ALA A 59 -11.54 -11.26 10.49
C ALA A 59 -11.48 -12.28 11.64
N GLY A 60 -10.61 -12.07 12.63
CA GLY A 60 -10.38 -12.97 13.75
C GLY A 60 -11.28 -12.68 14.97
N ASP A 61 -11.25 -13.62 15.92
CA ASP A 61 -11.97 -13.48 17.20
C ASP A 61 -11.42 -12.35 18.08
N GLU A 62 -10.19 -11.88 17.81
CA GLU A 62 -9.56 -10.76 18.50
C GLU A 62 -10.33 -9.44 18.29
N ALA A 63 -11.07 -9.33 17.19
CA ALA A 63 -11.89 -8.17 16.84
C ALA A 63 -13.40 -8.40 17.03
N LYS A 64 -13.82 -9.38 17.86
CA LYS A 64 -15.23 -9.80 18.00
C LYS A 64 -16.25 -8.69 18.32
N TYR A 65 -15.80 -7.59 18.91
CA TYR A 65 -16.63 -6.45 19.29
C TYR A 65 -16.12 -5.11 18.73
N VAL A 66 -15.28 -5.18 17.69
CA VAL A 66 -14.77 -4.03 16.95
C VAL A 66 -15.74 -3.67 15.83
#